data_AF-A0A963WBK1-F1
#
_entry.id   AF-A0A963WBK1-F1
#
_cell.length_a   1.000
_cell.length_b   1.000
_cell.length_c   1.000
_cell.angle_alpha   90.00
_cell.angle_beta   90.00
_cell.angle_gamma   90.00
#
_symmetry.space_group_name_H-M   'P 1'
#
loop_
_entity.id
_entity.type
_entity.pdbx_description
1 polymer ?
#
loop_
_entity_poly.entity_id
_entity_poly.type
_entity_poly.pdbx_seq_one_letter_code
_entity_poly.pdbx_strand_id
1 'polypeptide(L)'
;MDEAGWAQVNAVLDEAVELPPAERDTLLEARLGSQPALLGRARAILASLTSSRAFLEPLVDHIPPAPPSLTGDRFGAWQVDGLLGRGGMGSVYRVSRVDGGFEQQAALKLMHGQRAVDLARFEAERQVLARLDHPGIARLLDGGIDAEGRPWMAMERIDGQPVDQWCNAAATPLAGRVAKVLDAIEAVAAAHRMLVLHRDLKP
;
A
#
# COMPACT_ATOMS: atom_id res chain seq x y z
N MET A 1 5.40 18.82 -21.95
CA MET A 1 4.26 18.09 -22.54
C MET A 1 3.02 18.83 -22.10
N ASP A 2 2.16 19.15 -23.04
CA ASP A 2 0.89 19.82 -22.75
C ASP A 2 -0.17 18.79 -22.29
N GLU A 3 -1.28 19.29 -21.79
CA GLU A 3 -2.37 18.47 -21.22
C GLU A 3 -2.97 17.51 -22.26
N ALA A 4 -3.10 17.96 -23.51
CA ALA A 4 -3.60 17.16 -24.62
C ALA A 4 -2.67 16.00 -25.00
N GLY A 5 -1.35 16.25 -25.06
CA GLY A 5 -0.36 15.21 -25.32
C GLY A 5 -0.29 14.17 -24.21
N TRP A 6 -0.51 14.56 -22.95
CA TRP A 6 -0.57 13.63 -21.83
C TRP A 6 -1.83 12.75 -21.85
N ALA A 7 -3.00 13.34 -22.11
CA ALA A 7 -4.26 12.60 -22.23
C ALA A 7 -4.21 11.57 -23.36
N GLN A 8 -3.61 11.92 -24.50
CA GLN A 8 -3.46 11.01 -25.64
C GLN A 8 -2.50 9.85 -25.32
N VAL A 9 -1.39 10.11 -24.62
CA VAL A 9 -0.46 9.06 -24.19
C VAL A 9 -1.15 8.10 -23.20
N ASN A 10 -1.89 8.60 -22.22
CA ASN A 10 -2.59 7.75 -21.24
C ASN A 10 -3.65 6.86 -21.90
N ALA A 11 -4.47 7.39 -22.79
CA ALA A 11 -5.51 6.60 -23.47
C ALA A 11 -4.92 5.41 -24.25
N VAL A 12 -3.78 5.62 -24.91
CA VAL A 12 -3.09 4.55 -25.65
C VAL A 12 -2.38 3.57 -24.70
N LEU A 13 -1.86 4.05 -23.57
CA LEU A 13 -1.25 3.20 -22.55
C LEU A 13 -2.26 2.27 -21.88
N ASP A 14 -3.46 2.75 -21.55
CA ASP A 14 -4.54 1.96 -20.95
C ASP A 14 -4.96 0.80 -21.88
N GLU A 15 -4.98 1.02 -23.19
CA GLU A 15 -5.24 -0.04 -24.18
C GLU A 15 -4.02 -1.00 -24.30
N ALA A 16 -2.79 -0.46 -24.26
CA ALA A 16 -1.58 -1.26 -24.41
C ALA A 16 -1.30 -2.20 -23.23
N VAL A 17 -1.67 -1.84 -21.99
CA VAL A 17 -1.39 -2.69 -20.81
C VAL A 17 -2.21 -3.99 -20.80
N GLU A 18 -3.38 -3.99 -21.45
CA GLU A 18 -4.27 -5.14 -21.59
C GLU A 18 -3.80 -6.12 -22.68
N LEU A 19 -2.93 -5.69 -23.61
CA LEU A 19 -2.40 -6.53 -24.68
C LEU A 19 -1.16 -7.34 -24.24
N PRO A 20 -0.87 -8.49 -24.91
CA PRO A 20 0.38 -9.22 -24.73
C PRO A 20 1.61 -8.34 -25.05
N PRO A 21 2.75 -8.49 -24.34
CA PRO A 21 3.93 -7.65 -24.53
C PRO A 21 4.42 -7.54 -25.99
N ALA A 22 4.28 -8.61 -26.77
CA ALA A 22 4.68 -8.67 -28.18
C ALA A 22 3.82 -7.76 -29.10
N GLU A 23 2.61 -7.40 -28.68
CA GLU A 23 1.66 -6.62 -29.49
C GLU A 23 1.61 -5.14 -29.11
N ARG A 24 2.17 -4.78 -27.95
CA ARG A 24 2.10 -3.41 -27.40
C ARG A 24 2.80 -2.39 -28.28
N ASP A 25 4.00 -2.69 -28.75
CA ASP A 25 4.78 -1.73 -29.54
C ASP A 25 4.11 -1.44 -30.89
N THR A 26 3.51 -2.46 -31.51
CA THR A 26 2.70 -2.33 -32.72
C THR A 26 1.49 -1.40 -32.51
N LEU A 27 0.80 -1.50 -31.36
CA LEU A 27 -0.30 -0.59 -31.03
C LEU A 27 0.20 0.86 -30.84
N LEU A 28 1.32 1.04 -30.13
CA LEU A 28 1.92 2.37 -29.94
C LEU A 28 2.30 3.01 -31.27
N GLU A 29 2.92 2.25 -32.17
CA GLU A 29 3.28 2.73 -33.51
C GLU A 29 2.05 3.07 -34.34
N ALA A 30 1.00 2.25 -34.29
CA ALA A 30 -0.24 2.50 -35.03
C ALA A 30 -0.98 3.78 -34.58
N ARG A 31 -0.90 4.13 -33.28
CA ARG A 31 -1.64 5.28 -32.71
C ARG A 31 -0.80 6.55 -32.57
N LEU A 32 0.50 6.41 -32.32
CA LEU A 32 1.42 7.52 -32.01
C LEU A 32 2.59 7.63 -32.99
N GLY A 33 2.65 6.80 -34.04
CA GLY A 33 3.75 6.78 -35.03
C GLY A 33 4.02 8.12 -35.73
N SER A 34 2.97 8.93 -35.91
CA SER A 34 3.09 10.29 -36.47
C SER A 34 3.61 11.34 -35.47
N GLN A 35 3.76 10.98 -34.19
CA GLN A 35 4.17 11.87 -33.09
C GLN A 35 5.35 11.28 -32.30
N PRO A 36 6.60 11.39 -32.81
CA PRO A 36 7.76 10.69 -32.26
C PRO A 36 8.05 10.98 -30.79
N ALA A 37 7.78 12.22 -30.35
CA ALA A 37 7.96 12.64 -28.96
C ALA A 37 6.98 11.94 -27.99
N LEU A 38 5.72 11.74 -28.40
CA LEU A 38 4.72 11.03 -27.61
C LEU A 38 4.95 9.52 -27.64
N LEU A 39 5.29 8.96 -28.80
CA LEU A 39 5.65 7.56 -28.96
C LEU A 39 6.84 7.17 -28.07
N GLY A 40 7.91 7.97 -28.08
CA GLY A 40 9.06 7.76 -27.21
C GLY A 40 8.70 7.81 -25.72
N ARG A 41 7.76 8.67 -25.34
CA ARG A 41 7.28 8.76 -23.95
C ARG A 41 6.45 7.54 -23.55
N ALA A 42 5.50 7.12 -24.38
CA ALA A 42 4.68 5.93 -24.13
C ALA A 42 5.55 4.67 -23.98
N ARG A 43 6.56 4.50 -24.86
CA ARG A 43 7.56 3.43 -24.76
C ARG A 43 8.34 3.48 -23.45
N ALA A 44 8.82 4.66 -23.05
CA ALA A 44 9.55 4.83 -21.79
C ALA A 44 8.69 4.47 -20.57
N ILE A 45 7.41 4.87 -20.58
CA ILE A 45 6.46 4.52 -19.51
C ILE A 45 6.19 3.01 -19.48
N LEU A 46 5.90 2.37 -20.62
CA LEU A 46 5.69 0.92 -20.70
C LEU A 46 6.93 0.10 -20.31
N ALA A 47 8.13 0.56 -20.68
CA ALA A 47 9.37 -0.05 -20.23
C ALA A 47 9.54 0.05 -18.70
N SER A 48 9.16 1.20 -18.11
CA SER A 48 9.15 1.37 -16.65
C SER A 48 8.09 0.51 -15.96
N LEU A 49 6.92 0.29 -16.59
CA LEU A 49 5.87 -0.58 -16.09
C LEU A 49 6.27 -2.04 -16.18
N THR A 50 6.99 -2.46 -17.24
CA THR A 50 7.48 -3.84 -17.37
C THR A 50 8.64 -4.10 -16.42
N SER A 51 9.49 -3.10 -16.17
CA SER A 51 10.50 -3.17 -15.10
C SER A 51 9.88 -3.20 -13.71
N SER A 52 8.76 -2.50 -13.52
CA SER A 52 7.96 -2.54 -12.28
C SER A 52 7.15 -3.83 -12.16
N ARG A 53 6.70 -4.42 -13.27
CA ARG A 53 5.91 -5.66 -13.31
C ARG A 53 6.81 -6.88 -13.18
N ALA A 54 8.01 -6.90 -13.77
CA ALA A 54 9.06 -7.89 -13.45
C ALA A 54 9.55 -7.77 -11.99
N PHE A 55 9.40 -6.60 -11.38
CA PHE A 55 9.59 -6.40 -9.94
C PHE A 55 8.39 -6.89 -9.08
N LEU A 56 7.18 -6.98 -9.67
CA LEU A 56 5.93 -7.40 -9.02
C LEU A 56 5.48 -8.84 -9.35
N GLU A 57 5.96 -9.46 -10.43
CA GLU A 57 5.62 -10.82 -10.84
C GLU A 57 6.02 -11.90 -9.82
N PRO A 58 7.12 -11.78 -9.05
CA PRO A 58 7.36 -12.68 -7.93
C PRO A 58 6.42 -12.43 -6.74
N LEU A 59 5.63 -11.35 -6.72
CA LEU A 59 4.80 -10.96 -5.58
C LEU A 59 3.36 -11.50 -5.65
N VAL A 60 2.85 -11.81 -6.85
CA VAL A 60 1.44 -12.25 -7.03
C VAL A 60 1.32 -13.78 -6.95
N ASP A 61 2.34 -14.52 -7.42
CA ASP A 61 2.32 -15.99 -7.46
C ASP A 61 2.98 -16.68 -6.25
N HIS A 62 3.53 -15.92 -5.30
CA HIS A 62 4.13 -16.45 -4.07
C HIS A 62 3.54 -15.77 -2.84
N ILE A 63 2.25 -15.98 -2.58
CA ILE A 63 1.79 -16.02 -1.19
C ILE A 63 2.42 -17.30 -0.61
N PRO A 64 3.48 -17.21 0.23
CA PRO A 64 4.04 -18.41 0.84
C PRO A 64 2.93 -19.15 1.58
N PRO A 65 2.97 -20.50 1.63
CA PRO A 65 2.02 -21.28 2.41
C PRO A 65 1.95 -20.71 3.82
N ALA A 66 0.75 -20.73 4.41
CA ALA A 66 0.53 -20.11 5.71
C ALA A 66 1.60 -20.61 6.71
N PRO A 67 2.44 -19.72 7.26
CA PRO A 67 3.29 -20.13 8.36
C PRO A 67 2.42 -20.66 9.50
N PRO A 68 2.97 -21.51 10.39
CA PRO A 68 2.27 -21.92 11.60
C PRO A 68 1.69 -20.69 12.30
N SER A 69 0.54 -20.87 12.95
CA SER A 69 -0.10 -19.76 13.65
C SER A 69 0.88 -19.15 14.64
N LEU A 70 1.16 -17.86 14.49
CA LEU A 70 1.99 -17.10 15.43
C LEU A 70 1.22 -16.76 16.71
N THR A 71 -0.03 -17.21 16.86
CA THR A 71 -0.82 -16.99 18.08
C THR A 71 -0.05 -17.46 19.30
N GLY A 72 0.14 -16.56 20.25
CA GLY A 72 0.94 -16.79 21.45
C GLY A 72 2.36 -16.22 21.38
N ASP A 73 2.90 -16.00 20.17
CA ASP A 73 4.23 -15.42 19.99
C ASP A 73 4.27 -13.97 20.45
N ARG A 74 5.48 -13.51 20.80
CA ARG A 74 5.73 -12.18 21.36
C ARG A 74 6.63 -11.34 20.47
N PHE A 75 6.27 -10.07 20.33
CA PHE A 75 7.01 -9.04 19.64
C PHE A 75 7.10 -7.82 20.55
N GLY A 76 8.25 -7.61 21.19
CA GLY A 76 8.37 -6.61 22.26
C GLY A 76 7.37 -6.88 23.40
N ALA A 77 6.56 -5.89 23.74
CA ALA A 77 5.51 -5.99 24.76
C ALA A 77 4.20 -6.63 24.25
N TRP A 78 4.14 -7.05 22.98
CA TRP A 78 2.91 -7.46 22.31
C TRP A 78 2.85 -8.98 22.14
N GLN A 79 1.72 -9.59 22.49
CA GLN A 79 1.42 -11.00 22.22
C GLN A 79 0.40 -11.11 21.10
N VAL A 80 0.60 -12.07 20.19
CA VAL A 80 -0.30 -12.31 19.06
C VAL A 80 -1.56 -13.05 19.47
N ASP A 81 -2.71 -12.46 19.16
CA ASP A 81 -4.05 -13.03 19.41
C ASP A 81 -4.64 -13.71 18.17
N GLY A 82 -4.25 -13.26 16.96
CA GLY A 82 -4.73 -13.84 15.71
C GLY A 82 -4.41 -13.02 14.47
N LEU A 83 -4.59 -13.62 13.30
CA LEU A 83 -4.37 -12.96 12.01
C LEU A 83 -5.54 -12.06 11.63
N LEU A 84 -5.25 -10.83 11.19
CA LEU A 84 -6.23 -9.88 10.64
C LEU A 84 -6.21 -9.87 9.11
N GLY A 85 -5.04 -9.99 8.48
CA GLY A 85 -4.93 -9.97 7.03
C GLY A 85 -3.52 -10.28 6.53
N ARG A 86 -3.39 -10.52 5.22
CA ARG A 86 -2.12 -10.78 4.54
C ARG A 86 -2.06 -10.02 3.23
N GLY A 87 -0.88 -9.52 2.88
CA GLY A 87 -0.59 -8.94 1.58
C GLY A 87 0.86 -9.23 1.16
N GLY A 88 1.26 -8.72 0.00
CA GLY A 88 2.58 -9.01 -0.57
C GLY A 88 3.77 -8.62 0.31
N MET A 89 3.65 -7.52 1.07
CA MET A 89 4.74 -7.04 1.93
C MET A 89 4.79 -7.71 3.31
N GLY A 90 3.68 -8.23 3.81
CA GLY A 90 3.60 -8.68 5.20
C GLY A 90 2.24 -9.22 5.62
N SER A 91 2.19 -9.70 6.86
CA SER A 91 0.99 -10.13 7.56
C SER A 91 0.65 -9.13 8.66
N VAL A 92 -0.65 -8.90 8.89
CA VAL A 92 -1.14 -8.04 9.97
C VAL A 92 -1.88 -8.89 10.99
N TYR A 93 -1.53 -8.73 12.26
CA TYR A 93 -2.06 -9.50 13.38
C TYR A 93 -2.75 -8.61 14.38
N ARG A 94 -3.79 -9.12 15.04
CA ARG A 94 -4.32 -8.56 16.27
C ARG A 94 -3.38 -8.98 17.39
N VAL A 95 -2.97 -8.01 18.20
CA VAL A 95 -2.08 -8.24 19.33
C VAL A 95 -2.59 -7.53 20.57
N SER A 96 -2.27 -8.08 21.73
CA SER A 96 -2.56 -7.51 23.05
C SER A 96 -1.25 -7.24 23.80
N ARG A 97 -1.21 -6.15 24.56
CA ARG A 97 -0.07 -5.80 25.40
C ARG A 97 0.00 -6.70 26.63
N VAL A 98 1.19 -7.20 26.96
CA VAL A 98 1.40 -8.19 28.04
C VAL A 98 2.54 -7.86 29.01
N ASP A 99 3.05 -6.63 28.98
CA ASP A 99 4.09 -6.14 29.90
C ASP A 99 3.57 -5.75 31.30
N GLY A 100 2.26 -5.97 31.56
CA GLY A 100 1.64 -5.79 32.87
C GLY A 100 1.38 -4.33 33.25
N GLY A 101 1.59 -3.37 32.35
CA GLY A 101 1.32 -1.96 32.62
C GLY A 101 -0.16 -1.59 32.51
N PHE A 102 -0.78 -1.93 31.38
CA PHE A 102 -2.17 -1.59 31.07
C PHE A 102 -2.68 -2.43 29.90
N GLU A 103 -4.00 -2.59 29.80
CA GLU A 103 -4.63 -3.29 28.68
C GLU A 103 -4.66 -2.40 27.44
N GLN A 104 -4.03 -2.87 26.36
CA GLN A 104 -4.03 -2.20 25.07
C GLN A 104 -4.01 -3.24 23.95
N GLN A 105 -4.81 -3.01 22.91
CA GLN A 105 -4.80 -3.80 21.68
C GLN A 105 -4.22 -3.00 20.53
N ALA A 106 -3.57 -3.69 19.61
CA ALA A 106 -2.95 -3.09 18.43
C ALA A 106 -3.09 -3.99 17.19
N ALA A 107 -2.82 -3.41 16.03
CA ALA A 107 -2.56 -4.13 14.80
C ALA A 107 -1.04 -4.20 14.59
N LEU A 108 -0.47 -5.40 14.52
CA LEU A 108 0.96 -5.61 14.30
C LEU A 108 1.21 -6.05 12.87
N LYS A 109 1.94 -5.25 12.10
CA LYS A 109 2.39 -5.60 10.74
C LYS A 109 3.78 -6.23 10.83
N LEU A 110 3.89 -7.49 10.40
CA LEU A 110 5.12 -8.28 10.33
C LEU A 110 5.49 -8.51 8.86
N MET A 111 6.73 -8.22 8.49
CA MET A 111 7.20 -8.34 7.11
C MET A 111 7.55 -9.80 6.75
N HIS A 112 7.22 -10.26 5.53
CA HIS A 112 7.45 -11.64 5.10
C HIS A 112 8.92 -11.95 4.73
N GLY A 113 9.74 -10.94 4.43
CA GLY A 113 11.09 -11.15 3.89
C GLY A 113 12.09 -10.05 4.22
N GLN A 114 13.37 -10.36 3.99
CA GLN A 114 14.54 -9.52 4.30
C GLN A 114 15.16 -8.87 3.05
N ARG A 115 14.40 -8.70 1.96
CA ARG A 115 14.94 -7.99 0.80
C ARG A 115 15.29 -6.57 1.24
N ALA A 116 16.52 -6.15 0.97
CA ALA A 116 17.02 -4.84 1.43
C ALA A 116 16.12 -3.66 1.03
N VAL A 117 15.47 -3.73 -0.13
CA VAL A 117 14.51 -2.72 -0.61
C VAL A 117 13.26 -2.66 0.27
N ASP A 118 12.75 -3.80 0.71
CA ASP A 118 11.53 -3.87 1.54
C ASP A 118 11.84 -3.41 2.97
N LEU A 119 13.03 -3.73 3.48
CA LEU A 119 13.52 -3.23 4.77
C LEU A 119 13.70 -1.70 4.77
N ALA A 120 14.31 -1.14 3.73
CA ALA A 120 14.49 0.32 3.62
C ALA A 120 13.16 1.06 3.51
N ARG A 121 12.19 0.51 2.76
CA ARG A 121 10.83 1.06 2.68
C ARG A 121 10.10 0.99 4.00
N PHE A 122 10.21 -0.12 4.72
CA PHE A 122 9.58 -0.31 6.01
C PHE A 122 10.14 0.66 7.07
N GLU A 123 11.46 0.84 7.12
CA GLU A 123 12.07 1.78 8.06
C GLU A 123 11.69 3.23 7.72
N ALA A 124 11.61 3.57 6.43
CA ALA A 124 11.10 4.87 6.00
C ALA A 124 9.62 5.07 6.39
N GLU A 125 8.76 4.05 6.21
CA GLU A 125 7.36 4.05 6.63
C GLU A 125 7.24 4.30 8.14
N ARG A 126 8.01 3.56 8.95
CA ARG A 126 8.04 3.71 10.40
C ARG A 126 8.45 5.12 10.83
N GLN A 127 9.51 5.68 10.24
CA GLN A 127 10.00 7.04 10.54
C GLN A 127 9.00 8.13 10.15
N VAL A 128 8.28 7.94 9.03
CA VAL A 128 7.21 8.84 8.59
C VAL A 128 6.04 8.78 9.57
N LEU A 129 5.55 7.59 9.91
CA LEU A 129 4.43 7.41 10.82
C LEU A 129 4.74 7.90 12.23
N ALA A 130 5.99 7.77 12.71
CA ALA A 130 6.41 8.27 14.00
C ALA A 130 6.28 9.81 14.15
N ARG A 131 6.18 10.54 13.04
CA ARG A 131 6.06 12.01 13.03
C ARG A 131 4.63 12.48 12.75
N LEU A 132 3.76 11.60 12.28
CA LEU A 132 2.38 11.94 11.93
C LEU A 132 1.49 11.80 13.15
N ASP A 133 0.83 12.89 13.53
CA ASP A 133 -0.20 12.91 14.56
C ASP A 133 -1.47 13.55 14.00
N HIS A 134 -2.44 12.71 13.64
CA HIS A 134 -3.70 13.13 13.06
C HIS A 134 -4.78 12.06 13.31
N PRO A 135 -6.02 12.42 13.70
CA PRO A 135 -7.08 11.44 13.99
C PRO A 135 -7.46 10.56 12.79
N GLY A 136 -7.22 11.03 11.56
CA GLY A 136 -7.42 10.26 10.33
C GLY A 136 -6.23 9.39 9.90
N ILE A 137 -5.17 9.28 10.70
CA ILE A 137 -3.97 8.47 10.42
C ILE A 137 -3.71 7.55 11.60
N ALA A 138 -3.65 6.24 11.36
CA ALA A 138 -3.36 5.27 12.42
C ALA A 138 -2.00 5.54 13.05
N ARG A 139 -1.97 5.68 14.38
CA ARG A 139 -0.75 6.03 15.12
C ARG A 139 0.20 4.84 15.22
N LEU A 140 1.49 5.11 15.09
CA LEU A 140 2.55 4.15 15.43
C LEU A 140 2.65 4.05 16.96
N LEU A 141 2.55 2.83 17.48
CA LEU A 141 2.63 2.54 18.92
C LEU A 141 4.01 2.00 19.30
N ASP A 142 4.58 1.14 18.46
CA ASP A 142 5.83 0.45 18.72
C ASP A 142 6.45 -0.12 17.44
N GLY A 143 7.69 -0.59 17.50
CA GLY A 143 8.30 -1.34 16.43
C GLY A 143 9.68 -1.91 16.78
N GLY A 144 10.10 -2.88 15.98
CA GLY A 144 11.37 -3.56 16.20
C GLY A 144 11.70 -4.58 15.13
N ILE A 145 12.62 -5.46 15.48
CA ILE A 145 13.06 -6.60 14.68
C ILE A 145 12.91 -7.84 15.56
N ASP A 146 12.34 -8.92 15.03
CA ASP A 146 12.20 -10.18 15.77
C ASP A 146 13.50 -11.01 15.77
N ALA A 147 13.47 -12.17 16.43
CA ALA A 147 14.62 -13.05 16.53
C ALA A 147 15.08 -13.59 15.16
N GLU A 148 14.16 -13.68 14.20
CA GLU A 148 14.41 -14.12 12.83
C GLU A 148 14.84 -12.98 11.90
N GLY A 149 15.01 -11.76 12.41
CA GLY A 149 15.46 -10.61 11.62
C GLY A 149 14.35 -9.96 10.79
N ARG A 150 13.07 -10.25 11.07
CA ARG A 150 11.92 -9.64 10.39
C ARG A 150 11.51 -8.35 11.11
N PRO A 151 11.40 -7.23 10.37
CA PRO A 151 10.84 -6.00 10.93
C PRO A 151 9.36 -6.15 11.26
N TRP A 152 8.97 -5.52 12.36
CA TRP A 152 7.57 -5.41 12.77
C TRP A 152 7.27 -4.02 13.32
N MET A 153 6.01 -3.61 13.20
CA MET A 153 5.50 -2.39 13.83
C MET A 153 4.09 -2.62 14.37
N ALA A 154 3.84 -2.11 15.56
CA ALA A 154 2.51 -2.08 16.17
C ALA A 154 1.89 -0.70 15.92
N MET A 155 0.67 -0.71 15.41
CA MET A 155 -0.11 0.48 15.07
C MET A 155 -1.49 0.41 15.74
N GLU A 156 -2.11 1.57 15.89
CA GLU A 156 -3.49 1.68 16.37
C GLU A 156 -4.42 0.73 15.60
N ARG A 157 -5.12 -0.12 16.35
CA ARG A 157 -6.12 -1.02 15.78
C ARG A 157 -7.40 -0.22 15.53
N ILE A 158 -7.84 -0.16 14.28
CA ILE A 158 -9.08 0.51 13.91
C ILE A 158 -10.22 -0.51 13.93
N ASP A 159 -11.10 -0.38 14.92
CA ASP A 159 -12.35 -1.12 14.99
C ASP A 159 -13.41 -0.44 14.12
N GLY A 160 -13.36 -0.74 12.83
CA GLY A 160 -14.25 -0.15 11.83
C GLY A 160 -14.49 -1.07 10.64
N GLN A 161 -15.26 -0.56 9.69
CA GLN A 161 -15.56 -1.23 8.44
C GLN A 161 -14.73 -0.63 7.30
N PRO A 162 -14.20 -1.43 6.37
CA PRO A 162 -13.57 -0.94 5.15
C PRO A 162 -14.48 0.05 4.40
N VAL A 163 -13.89 1.13 3.88
CA VAL A 163 -14.66 2.27 3.34
C VAL A 163 -15.46 1.90 2.09
N ASP A 164 -14.94 0.99 1.27
CA ASP A 164 -15.61 0.41 0.11
C ASP A 164 -16.87 -0.36 0.53
N GLN A 165 -16.77 -1.20 1.55
CA GLN A 165 -17.90 -1.97 2.08
C GLN A 165 -18.93 -1.05 2.74
N TRP A 166 -18.48 -0.04 3.49
CA TRP A 166 -19.37 0.94 4.11
C TRP A 166 -20.12 1.76 3.04
N CYS A 167 -19.44 2.12 1.96
CA CYS A 167 -20.07 2.77 0.82
C CYS A 167 -21.06 1.84 0.10
N ASN A 168 -20.73 0.56 -0.07
CA ASN A 168 -21.57 -0.41 -0.77
C ASN A 168 -22.78 -0.89 0.04
N ALA A 169 -22.80 -0.65 1.35
CA ALA A 169 -23.97 -0.90 2.17
C ALA A 169 -25.18 -0.13 1.61
N ALA A 170 -26.32 -0.81 1.47
CA ALA A 170 -27.49 -0.39 0.69
C ALA A 170 -28.16 0.94 1.10
N ALA A 171 -27.68 1.60 2.16
CA ALA A 171 -28.29 2.78 2.75
C ALA A 171 -27.37 4.00 2.84
N THR A 172 -26.14 3.96 2.33
CA THR A 172 -25.19 5.09 2.47
C THR A 172 -25.46 6.18 1.41
N PRO A 173 -26.01 7.36 1.79
CA PRO A 173 -26.32 8.43 0.85
C PRO A 173 -25.04 9.05 0.26
N LEU A 174 -25.14 9.64 -0.94
CA LEU A 174 -24.01 10.30 -1.59
C LEU A 174 -23.29 11.30 -0.67
N ALA A 175 -24.05 12.10 0.08
CA ALA A 175 -23.50 13.06 1.04
C ALA A 175 -22.58 12.40 2.09
N GLY A 176 -22.95 11.21 2.59
CA GLY A 176 -22.13 10.45 3.53
C GLY A 176 -20.83 9.94 2.90
N ARG A 177 -20.88 9.52 1.62
CA ARG A 177 -19.68 9.09 0.88
C ARG A 177 -18.73 10.27 0.64
N VAL A 178 -19.27 11.43 0.24
CA VAL A 178 -18.49 12.66 0.08
C VAL A 178 -17.84 13.06 1.41
N ALA A 179 -18.55 12.97 2.53
CA ALA A 179 -17.97 13.24 3.85
C ALA A 179 -16.75 12.35 4.14
N LYS A 180 -16.81 11.04 3.81
CA LYS A 180 -15.64 10.15 4.00
C LYS A 180 -14.45 10.48 3.10
N VAL A 181 -14.72 10.96 1.89
CA VAL A 181 -13.64 11.48 1.01
C VAL A 181 -13.01 12.73 1.62
N LEU A 182 -13.80 13.63 2.20
CA LEU A 182 -13.29 14.82 2.89
C LEU A 182 -12.45 14.44 4.10
N ASP A 183 -12.90 13.49 4.93
CA ASP A 183 -12.12 12.96 6.07
C ASP A 183 -10.74 12.45 5.61
N ALA A 184 -10.69 11.71 4.49
CA ALA A 184 -9.45 11.20 3.92
C ALA A 184 -8.55 12.33 3.36
N ILE A 185 -9.13 13.33 2.71
CA ILE A 185 -8.39 14.50 2.20
C ILE A 185 -7.76 15.28 3.34
N GLU A 186 -8.43 15.44 4.48
CA GLU A 186 -7.87 16.11 5.65
C GLU A 186 -6.63 15.38 6.19
N ALA A 187 -6.69 14.04 6.28
CA ALA A 187 -5.55 13.22 6.67
C ALA A 187 -4.38 13.33 5.67
N VAL A 188 -4.68 13.26 4.37
CA VAL A 188 -3.66 13.43 3.32
C VAL A 188 -3.05 14.82 3.36
N ALA A 189 -3.85 15.86 3.58
CA ALA A 189 -3.38 17.24 3.72
C ALA A 189 -2.45 17.39 4.93
N ALA A 190 -2.71 16.68 6.04
CA ALA A 190 -1.80 16.65 7.19
C ALA A 190 -0.45 16.03 6.83
N ALA A 191 -0.43 14.90 6.12
CA ALA A 191 0.81 14.31 5.62
C ALA A 191 1.57 15.23 4.65
N HIS A 192 0.85 15.89 3.73
CA HIS A 192 1.44 16.81 2.75
C HIS A 192 2.12 18.02 3.40
N ARG A 193 1.57 18.57 4.50
CA ARG A 193 2.21 19.65 5.27
C ARG A 193 3.59 19.26 5.83
N MET A 194 3.83 17.96 5.96
CA MET A 194 5.10 17.39 6.42
C MET A 194 5.96 16.87 5.25
N LEU A 195 5.62 17.22 4.01
CA LEU A 195 6.28 16.79 2.78
C LEU A 195 6.25 15.26 2.57
N VAL A 196 5.25 14.59 3.13
CA VAL A 196 5.04 13.15 2.98
C VAL A 196 4.00 12.91 1.90
N LEU A 197 4.33 12.07 0.90
CA LEU A 197 3.37 11.60 -0.10
C LEU A 197 2.96 10.15 0.22
N HIS A 198 1.66 9.86 0.23
CA HIS A 198 1.15 8.53 0.57
C HIS A 198 1.51 7.45 -0.46
N ARG A 199 1.42 7.77 -1.75
CA ARG A 199 1.78 6.92 -2.91
C ARG A 199 0.99 5.60 -3.10
N ASP A 200 0.15 5.20 -2.17
CA ASP A 200 -0.71 4.00 -2.31
C ASP A 200 -2.14 4.22 -1.77
N LEU A 201 -2.76 5.35 -2.11
CA LEU A 201 -4.11 5.67 -1.62
C LEU A 201 -5.17 4.91 -2.45
N LYS A 202 -5.87 3.98 -1.81
CA LYS A 202 -6.93 3.15 -2.39
C LYS A 202 -7.91 2.69 -1.30
N PRO A 203 -9.16 2.34 -1.66
CA PRO A 203 -10.08 1.66 -0.76
C PRO A 203 -9.54 0.29 -0.28
#